data_AF-A0A416MA55-F1
#
_entry.id   AF-A0A416MA55-F1
#
_cell.length_a   1.000
_cell.length_b   1.000
_cell.length_c   1.000
_cell.angle_alpha   90.00
_cell.angle_beta   90.00
_cell.angle_gamma   90.00
#
_symmetry.space_group_name_H-M   'P 1'
#
loop_
_entity.id
_entity.type
_entity.pdbx_description
1 polymer ?
#
loop_
_entity_poly.entity_id
_entity_poly.type
_entity_poly.pdbx_seq_one_letter_code
_entity_poly.pdbx_strand_id
1 'polypeptide(L)'
;MAVRLNLFSNTEQDTKKVSTVEELPQYMLKCIYDNNVAEESEEAKQEKMAKIKRKLEAGKKLTKEELSWLQRNDPIAYAHAIRIQMIAEEVENELKTAKSKEEANRIVSTAVSGISDNDPDKEYIVAAINRVSEEFHKSGAYSRLPGTQESAEKRKQKKENGISFKREDEKEELMNWSPLQEVIEKLPTFTAGA
;
A
#
# COMPACT_ATOMS: atom_id res chain seq x y z
N MET A 1 26.25 -45.97 2.98
CA MET A 1 25.52 -44.94 3.75
C MET A 1 24.14 -44.78 3.14
N ALA A 2 23.10 -45.40 3.74
CA ALA A 2 21.72 -45.27 3.27
C ALA A 2 21.01 -44.22 4.13
N VAL A 3 20.54 -43.16 3.50
CA VAL A 3 19.86 -42.02 4.14
C VAL A 3 18.44 -42.45 4.51
N ARG A 4 18.11 -42.42 5.80
CA ARG A 4 16.73 -42.55 6.29
C ARG A 4 15.99 -41.22 6.04
N LEU A 5 15.01 -41.24 5.13
CA LEU A 5 14.00 -40.20 5.03
C LEU A 5 12.75 -40.68 5.78
N ASN A 6 12.71 -40.40 7.09
CA ASN A 6 11.48 -40.43 7.86
C ASN A 6 10.80 -39.08 7.67
N LEU A 7 9.81 -39.05 6.79
CA LEU A 7 8.92 -37.91 6.63
C LEU A 7 7.53 -38.48 6.42
N PHE A 8 6.81 -38.81 7.50
CA PHE A 8 5.36 -38.65 7.63
C PHE A 8 4.98 -38.94 9.08
N SER A 9 4.24 -38.00 9.64
CA SER A 9 3.79 -37.87 11.01
C SER A 9 3.01 -39.11 11.47
N ASN A 10 3.36 -39.64 12.64
CA ASN A 10 2.50 -40.56 13.39
C ASN A 10 1.19 -39.84 13.73
N THR A 11 0.17 -40.11 12.94
CA THR A 11 -1.22 -40.08 13.41
C THR A 11 -1.69 -41.52 13.25
N GLU A 12 -1.97 -42.19 14.37
CA GLU A 12 -2.64 -43.48 14.38
C GLU A 12 -4.00 -43.28 13.71
N GLN A 13 -4.05 -43.47 12.39
CA GLN A 13 -5.30 -43.75 11.72
C GLN A 13 -5.60 -45.21 12.05
N ASP A 14 -6.62 -45.44 12.87
CA ASP A 14 -7.25 -46.74 13.02
C ASP A 14 -7.62 -47.26 11.63
N THR A 15 -6.75 -48.08 11.04
CA THR A 15 -6.98 -48.70 9.73
C THR A 15 -7.96 -49.85 9.90
N LYS A 16 -9.25 -49.52 10.09
CA LYS A 16 -10.32 -50.51 9.92
C LYS A 16 -10.31 -50.98 8.47
N LYS A 17 -9.74 -52.16 8.24
CA LYS A 17 -9.67 -52.81 6.93
C LYS A 17 -11.08 -53.19 6.52
N VAL A 18 -11.62 -52.53 5.49
CA VAL A 18 -12.84 -52.95 4.81
C VAL A 18 -12.58 -54.33 4.21
N SER A 19 -13.31 -55.34 4.66
CA SER A 19 -13.00 -56.74 4.35
C SER A 19 -13.81 -57.28 3.16
N THR A 20 -14.94 -56.64 2.85
CA THR A 20 -15.91 -57.10 1.84
C THR A 20 -16.32 -55.98 0.89
N VAL A 21 -16.56 -56.30 -0.39
CA VAL A 21 -16.93 -55.33 -1.44
C VAL A 21 -18.23 -54.59 -1.12
N GLU A 22 -19.15 -55.22 -0.38
CA GLU A 22 -20.43 -54.64 0.06
C GLU A 22 -20.26 -53.52 1.10
N GLU A 23 -19.15 -53.50 1.83
CA GLU A 23 -18.84 -52.50 2.86
C GLU A 23 -18.12 -51.26 2.28
N LEU A 24 -17.60 -51.35 1.04
CA LEU A 24 -16.87 -50.26 0.37
C LEU A 24 -17.72 -48.98 0.20
N PRO A 25 -18.99 -49.03 -0.22
CA PRO A 25 -19.80 -47.81 -0.35
C PRO A 25 -20.01 -47.12 0.99
N GLN A 26 -20.21 -47.89 2.06
CA GLN A 26 -20.41 -47.37 3.41
C GLN A 26 -19.12 -46.78 3.98
N TYR A 27 -17.98 -47.42 3.73
CA TYR A 27 -16.67 -46.88 4.09
C TYR A 27 -16.35 -45.62 3.31
N MET A 28 -16.61 -45.57 2.00
CA MET A 28 -16.44 -44.36 1.21
C MET A 28 -17.33 -43.23 1.72
N LEU A 29 -18.60 -43.51 2.03
CA LEU A 29 -19.51 -42.52 2.60
C LEU A 29 -19.01 -42.04 3.96
N LYS A 30 -18.60 -42.95 4.84
CA LYS A 30 -18.00 -42.65 6.14
C LYS A 30 -16.72 -41.83 6.01
N CYS A 31 -15.83 -42.16 5.08
CA CYS A 31 -14.66 -41.35 4.79
C CYS A 31 -15.05 -39.96 4.29
N ILE A 32 -16.07 -39.83 3.45
CA ILE A 32 -16.55 -38.50 3.00
C ILE A 32 -17.10 -37.71 4.19
N TYR A 33 -17.86 -38.32 5.10
CA TYR A 33 -18.36 -37.67 6.32
C TYR A 33 -17.25 -37.35 7.33
N ASP A 34 -16.30 -38.26 7.55
CA ASP A 34 -15.17 -38.07 8.47
C ASP A 34 -14.16 -37.06 7.92
N ASN A 35 -14.04 -36.91 6.59
CA ASN A 35 -13.27 -35.84 5.93
C ASN A 35 -14.08 -34.54 5.82
N ASN A 36 -15.42 -34.60 5.88
CA ASN A 36 -16.27 -33.43 6.04
C ASN A 36 -16.27 -33.03 7.52
N VAL A 37 -15.19 -32.33 7.89
CA VAL A 37 -15.21 -31.27 8.88
C VAL A 37 -15.48 -31.78 10.30
N ALA A 38 -14.44 -31.74 11.15
CA ALA A 38 -14.69 -31.39 12.54
C ALA A 38 -15.46 -30.06 12.49
N GLU A 39 -16.80 -30.12 12.64
CA GLU A 39 -17.68 -28.94 12.62
C GLU A 39 -17.16 -27.99 13.67
N GLU A 40 -16.38 -27.03 13.22
CA GLU A 40 -16.05 -25.86 14.00
C GLU A 40 -17.40 -25.30 14.42
N SER A 41 -17.66 -25.30 15.74
CA SER A 41 -18.96 -24.93 16.30
C SER A 41 -19.48 -23.67 15.61
N GLU A 42 -20.79 -23.59 15.38
CA GLU A 42 -21.41 -22.39 14.81
C GLU A 42 -20.99 -21.13 15.57
N GLU A 43 -20.76 -21.24 16.89
CA GLU A 43 -20.21 -20.17 17.72
C GLU A 43 -18.79 -19.75 17.30
N ALA A 44 -17.90 -20.72 17.05
CA ALA A 44 -16.54 -20.46 16.61
C ALA A 44 -16.49 -19.87 15.18
N LYS A 45 -17.40 -20.29 14.30
CA LYS A 45 -17.57 -19.68 12.97
C LYS A 45 -18.03 -18.23 13.07
N GLN A 46 -19.01 -17.97 13.92
CA GLN A 46 -19.52 -16.61 14.16
C GLN A 46 -18.45 -15.70 14.78
N GLU A 47 -17.66 -16.20 15.73
CA GLU A 47 -16.57 -15.43 16.34
C GLU A 47 -15.50 -15.07 15.31
N LYS A 48 -15.10 -16.03 14.46
CA LYS A 48 -14.15 -15.79 13.37
C LYS A 48 -14.70 -14.78 12.38
N MET A 49 -15.96 -14.92 11.97
CA MET A 49 -16.61 -13.97 11.07
C MET A 49 -16.66 -12.56 11.69
N ALA A 50 -17.01 -12.44 12.97
CA ALA A 50 -17.02 -11.16 13.68
C ALA A 50 -15.63 -10.52 13.74
N LYS A 51 -14.57 -11.32 13.94
CA LYS A 51 -13.19 -10.84 13.91
C LYS A 51 -12.78 -10.33 12.52
N ILE A 52 -13.17 -11.04 11.47
CA ILE A 52 -12.94 -10.63 10.08
C ILE A 52 -13.68 -9.32 9.79
N LYS A 53 -14.96 -9.23 10.17
CA LYS A 53 -15.76 -8.02 10.00
C LYS A 53 -15.12 -6.81 10.68
N ARG A 54 -14.73 -6.94 11.96
CA ARG A 54 -14.01 -5.86 12.69
C ARG A 54 -12.72 -5.43 11.99
N LYS A 55 -12.01 -6.35 11.33
CA LYS A 55 -10.81 -6.00 10.55
C LYS A 55 -11.17 -5.22 9.28
N LEU A 56 -12.22 -5.62 8.56
CA LEU A 56 -12.71 -4.92 7.39
C LEU A 56 -13.24 -3.51 7.76
N GLU A 57 -14.00 -3.38 8.84
CA GLU A 57 -14.46 -2.10 9.40
C GLU A 57 -13.27 -1.18 9.76
N ALA A 58 -12.19 -1.75 10.26
CA ALA A 58 -10.95 -1.03 10.55
C ALA A 58 -10.07 -0.76 9.30
N GLY A 59 -10.52 -1.16 8.10
CA GLY A 59 -9.77 -1.01 6.84
C GLY A 59 -8.50 -1.84 6.74
N LYS A 60 -8.34 -2.89 7.57
CA LYS A 60 -7.14 -3.73 7.60
C LYS A 60 -7.21 -4.84 6.56
N LYS A 61 -6.08 -5.12 5.90
CA LYS A 61 -5.93 -6.28 5.00
C LYS A 61 -6.13 -7.58 5.81
N LEU A 62 -6.91 -8.52 5.26
CA LEU A 62 -7.11 -9.84 5.87
C LEU A 62 -5.88 -10.72 5.67
N THR A 63 -5.64 -11.63 6.61
CA THR A 63 -4.54 -12.59 6.48
C THR A 63 -4.90 -13.69 5.47
N LYS A 64 -3.88 -14.40 4.98
CA LYS A 64 -4.07 -15.57 4.09
C LYS A 64 -4.96 -16.64 4.73
N GLU A 65 -4.86 -16.83 6.04
CA GLU A 65 -5.69 -17.76 6.80
C GLU A 65 -7.15 -17.31 6.84
N GLU A 66 -7.41 -16.02 7.11
CA GLU A 66 -8.76 -15.45 7.12
C GLU A 66 -9.42 -15.54 5.74
N LEU A 67 -8.67 -15.24 4.68
CA LEU A 67 -9.13 -15.40 3.30
C LEU A 67 -9.41 -16.87 2.95
N SER A 68 -8.52 -17.78 3.31
CA SER A 68 -8.70 -19.22 3.08
C SER A 68 -9.86 -19.81 3.88
N TRP A 69 -10.18 -19.19 5.02
CA TRP A 69 -11.35 -19.55 5.82
C TRP A 69 -12.64 -19.02 5.18
N LEU A 70 -12.67 -17.77 4.74
CA LEU A 70 -13.82 -17.22 4.00
C LEU A 70 -14.11 -18.03 2.73
N GLN A 71 -13.08 -18.38 1.95
CA GLN A 71 -13.26 -19.18 0.73
C GLN A 71 -14.00 -20.51 0.97
N ARG A 72 -13.83 -21.11 2.16
CA ARG A 72 -14.46 -22.39 2.53
C ARG A 72 -15.83 -22.23 3.19
N ASN A 73 -16.05 -21.14 3.94
CA ASN A 73 -17.24 -20.97 4.78
C ASN A 73 -18.24 -19.94 4.22
N ASP A 74 -17.76 -18.88 3.57
CA ASP A 74 -18.57 -17.83 2.96
C ASP A 74 -17.89 -17.28 1.68
N PRO A 75 -18.11 -17.93 0.53
CA PRO A 75 -17.50 -17.54 -0.74
C PRO A 75 -17.91 -16.15 -1.23
N ILE A 76 -19.08 -15.66 -0.81
CA ILE A 76 -19.57 -14.33 -1.18
C ILE A 76 -18.77 -13.28 -0.40
N ALA A 77 -18.68 -13.42 0.92
CA ALA A 77 -17.84 -12.55 1.75
C ALA A 77 -16.36 -12.58 1.34
N TYR A 78 -15.86 -13.74 0.88
CA TYR A 78 -14.52 -13.83 0.27
C TYR A 78 -14.38 -12.91 -0.95
N ALA A 79 -15.32 -12.95 -1.90
CA ALA A 79 -15.26 -12.11 -3.08
C ALA A 79 -15.29 -10.61 -2.74
N HIS A 80 -16.15 -10.21 -1.80
CA HIS A 80 -16.19 -8.86 -1.26
C HIS A 80 -14.84 -8.44 -0.65
N ALA A 81 -14.25 -9.29 0.20
CA ALA A 81 -12.96 -9.02 0.84
C ALA A 81 -11.82 -8.87 -0.18
N ILE A 82 -11.77 -9.70 -1.22
CA ILE A 82 -10.78 -9.59 -2.30
C ILE A 82 -10.94 -8.27 -3.04
N ARG A 83 -12.17 -7.90 -3.38
CA ARG A 83 -12.46 -6.63 -4.06
C ARG A 83 -11.98 -5.42 -3.25
N ILE A 84 -12.29 -5.40 -1.95
CA ILE A 84 -11.86 -4.32 -1.03
C ILE A 84 -10.33 -4.22 -1.02
N GLN A 85 -9.61 -5.36 -0.93
CA GLN A 85 -8.14 -5.37 -0.92
C GLN A 85 -7.54 -4.90 -2.24
N MET A 86 -8.12 -5.30 -3.37
CA MET A 86 -7.66 -4.86 -4.70
C MET A 86 -7.78 -3.34 -4.86
N ILE A 87 -8.91 -2.76 -4.50
CA ILE A 87 -9.13 -1.30 -4.58
C ILE A 87 -8.13 -0.57 -3.68
N ALA A 88 -7.94 -1.04 -2.45
CA ALA A 88 -6.98 -0.45 -1.52
C ALA A 88 -5.53 -0.55 -2.04
N GLU A 89 -5.15 -1.67 -2.67
CA GLU A 89 -3.83 -1.85 -3.27
C GLU A 89 -3.61 -0.96 -4.50
N GLU A 90 -4.62 -0.78 -5.33
CA GLU A 90 -4.59 0.15 -6.47
C GLU A 90 -4.30 1.57 -5.99
N VAL A 91 -5.05 2.05 -4.99
CA VAL A 91 -4.83 3.38 -4.39
C VAL A 91 -3.44 3.47 -3.74
N GLU A 92 -2.97 2.42 -3.06
CA GLU A 92 -1.62 2.38 -2.49
C GLU A 92 -0.54 2.54 -3.57
N ASN A 93 -0.73 1.90 -4.72
CA ASN A 93 0.19 1.97 -5.85
C ASN A 93 0.17 3.35 -6.52
N GLU A 94 -1.01 3.94 -6.69
CA GLU A 94 -1.14 5.32 -7.18
C GLU A 94 -0.45 6.32 -6.24
N LEU A 95 -0.65 6.20 -4.93
CA LEU A 95 0.01 7.05 -3.94
C LEU A 95 1.54 6.97 -4.00
N LYS A 96 2.12 5.80 -4.26
CA LYS A 96 3.58 5.65 -4.46
C LYS A 96 4.09 6.42 -5.67
N THR A 97 3.24 6.65 -6.68
CA THR A 97 3.59 7.41 -7.89
C THR A 97 3.33 8.91 -7.78
N ALA A 98 2.65 9.36 -6.72
CA ALA A 98 2.30 10.76 -6.52
C ALA A 98 3.55 11.64 -6.47
N LYS A 99 3.50 12.78 -7.17
CA LYS A 99 4.64 13.72 -7.29
C LYS A 99 4.54 14.88 -6.32
N SER A 100 3.37 15.14 -5.76
CA SER A 100 3.12 16.18 -4.77
C SER A 100 2.12 15.73 -3.71
N LYS A 101 2.07 16.46 -2.59
CA LYS A 101 1.07 16.23 -1.53
C LYS A 101 -0.35 16.51 -2.02
N GLU A 102 -0.52 17.54 -2.85
CA GLU A 102 -1.80 17.83 -3.52
C GLU A 102 -2.28 16.67 -4.41
N GLU A 103 -1.38 16.07 -5.19
CA GLU A 103 -1.71 14.93 -6.04
C GLU A 103 -2.11 13.71 -5.22
N ALA A 104 -1.40 13.44 -4.11
CA ALA A 104 -1.76 12.38 -3.17
C ALA A 104 -3.17 12.58 -2.59
N ASN A 105 -3.51 13.81 -2.16
CA ASN A 105 -4.85 14.12 -1.66
C ASN A 105 -5.92 13.96 -2.75
N ARG A 106 -5.60 14.36 -4.00
CA ARG A 106 -6.51 14.22 -5.13
C ARG A 106 -6.78 12.75 -5.46
N ILE A 107 -5.76 11.89 -5.44
CA ILE A 107 -5.90 10.44 -5.63
C ILE A 107 -6.90 9.87 -4.63
N VAL A 108 -6.69 10.12 -3.33
CA VAL A 108 -7.58 9.62 -2.26
C VAL A 108 -9.00 10.16 -2.43
N SER A 109 -9.15 11.47 -2.67
CA SER A 109 -10.47 12.08 -2.86
C SER A 109 -11.19 11.54 -4.09
N THR A 110 -10.49 11.28 -5.18
CA THR A 110 -11.05 10.71 -6.41
C THR A 110 -11.47 9.26 -6.18
N ALA A 111 -10.64 8.47 -5.51
CA ALA A 111 -10.95 7.08 -5.18
C ALA A 111 -12.19 6.98 -4.29
N VAL A 112 -12.31 7.80 -3.25
CA VAL A 112 -13.48 7.79 -2.35
C VAL A 112 -14.75 8.28 -3.07
N SER A 113 -14.67 9.36 -3.85
CA SER A 113 -15.83 9.91 -4.56
C SER A 113 -16.26 9.06 -5.77
N GLY A 114 -15.37 8.24 -6.31
CA GLY A 114 -15.69 7.30 -7.38
C GLY A 114 -16.51 6.08 -6.92
N ILE A 115 -16.60 5.83 -5.60
CA ILE A 115 -17.39 4.73 -5.05
C ILE A 115 -18.86 5.13 -5.03
N SER A 116 -19.72 4.28 -5.60
CA SER A 116 -21.17 4.51 -5.58
C SER A 116 -21.71 4.54 -4.15
N ASP A 117 -22.64 5.45 -3.88
CA ASP A 117 -23.35 5.50 -2.60
C ASP A 117 -24.15 4.23 -2.29
N ASN A 118 -24.54 3.48 -3.33
CA ASN A 118 -25.30 2.24 -3.23
C ASN A 118 -24.42 0.98 -3.20
N ASP A 119 -23.09 1.13 -3.16
CA ASP A 119 -22.18 0.00 -3.12
C ASP A 119 -22.27 -0.71 -1.74
N PRO A 120 -22.50 -2.04 -1.70
CA PRO A 120 -22.68 -2.78 -0.45
C PRO A 120 -21.43 -2.81 0.44
N ASP A 121 -20.23 -2.64 -0.12
CA ASP A 121 -18.97 -2.62 0.63
C ASP A 121 -18.40 -1.20 0.77
N LYS A 122 -19.17 -0.15 0.44
CA LYS A 122 -18.70 1.25 0.46
C LYS A 122 -17.95 1.58 1.74
N GLU A 123 -18.54 1.26 2.89
CA GLU A 123 -17.94 1.56 4.21
C GLU A 123 -16.57 0.90 4.39
N TYR A 124 -16.45 -0.38 3.99
CA TYR A 124 -15.18 -1.12 4.09
C TYR A 124 -14.14 -0.61 3.11
N ILE A 125 -14.54 -0.28 1.88
CA ILE A 125 -13.62 0.28 0.86
C ILE A 125 -13.10 1.64 1.33
N VAL A 126 -13.98 2.51 1.80
CA VAL A 126 -13.60 3.84 2.32
C VAL A 126 -12.68 3.69 3.54
N ALA A 127 -12.99 2.78 4.47
CA ALA A 127 -12.12 2.50 5.61
C ALA A 127 -10.72 2.01 5.17
N ALA A 128 -10.65 1.12 4.18
CA ALA A 128 -9.39 0.60 3.65
C ALA A 128 -8.57 1.69 2.94
N ILE A 129 -9.21 2.53 2.11
CA ILE A 129 -8.57 3.67 1.44
C ILE A 129 -8.03 4.67 2.48
N ASN A 130 -8.83 5.02 3.48
CA ASN A 130 -8.42 5.93 4.55
C ASN A 130 -7.21 5.39 5.31
N ARG A 131 -7.19 4.08 5.60
CA ARG A 131 -6.05 3.45 6.25
C ARG A 131 -4.78 3.49 5.38
N VAL A 132 -4.89 3.20 4.09
CA VAL A 132 -3.78 3.31 3.13
C VAL A 132 -3.27 4.76 3.06
N SER A 133 -4.17 5.73 3.01
CA SER A 133 -3.83 7.16 3.02
C SER A 133 -3.08 7.55 4.30
N GLU A 134 -3.55 7.12 5.47
CA GLU A 134 -2.87 7.37 6.74
C GLU A 134 -1.47 6.76 6.81
N GLU A 135 -1.32 5.50 6.36
CA GLU A 135 -0.04 4.81 6.30
C GLU A 135 0.92 5.53 5.34
N PHE A 136 0.40 6.02 4.21
CA PHE A 136 1.16 6.83 3.28
C PHE A 136 1.58 8.18 3.87
N HIS A 137 0.69 8.88 4.58
CA HIS A 137 1.02 10.15 5.24
C HIS A 137 2.09 10.01 6.33
N LYS A 138 2.09 8.88 7.04
CA LYS A 138 3.13 8.52 8.02
C LYS A 138 4.44 8.08 7.36
N SER A 139 4.42 7.78 6.06
CA SER A 139 5.61 7.32 5.34
C SER A 139 6.62 8.45 5.10
N GLY A 140 7.91 8.06 5.04
CA GLY A 140 8.97 8.98 4.64
C GLY A 140 8.86 9.43 3.18
N ALA A 141 8.12 8.71 2.33
CA ALA A 141 7.88 9.11 0.94
C ALA A 141 7.02 10.38 0.88
N TYR A 142 5.90 10.40 1.61
CA TYR A 142 5.02 11.56 1.67
C TYR A 142 5.70 12.80 2.26
N SER A 143 6.50 12.64 3.31
CA SER A 143 7.28 13.75 3.91
C SER A 143 8.23 14.43 2.93
N ARG A 144 8.74 13.68 1.93
CA ARG A 144 9.66 14.21 0.90
C ARG A 144 8.93 14.86 -0.27
N LEU A 145 7.62 14.64 -0.41
CA LEU A 145 6.85 15.23 -1.49
C LEU A 145 6.80 16.76 -1.34
N PRO A 146 6.98 17.50 -2.45
CA PRO A 146 6.70 18.92 -2.48
C PRO A 146 5.20 19.18 -2.22
N GLY A 147 4.89 20.37 -1.71
CA GLY A 147 3.50 20.76 -1.44
C GLY A 147 2.65 20.73 -2.71
N THR A 148 3.13 21.40 -3.77
CA THR A 148 2.38 21.58 -5.02
C THR A 148 3.02 20.87 -6.21
N GLN A 149 2.25 20.57 -7.26
CA GLN A 149 2.80 20.00 -8.51
C GLN A 149 3.78 20.97 -9.19
N GLU A 150 3.48 22.27 -9.20
CA GLU A 150 4.37 23.29 -9.76
C GLU A 150 5.74 23.32 -9.07
N SER A 151 5.77 23.14 -7.74
CA SER A 151 7.02 23.05 -6.98
C SER A 151 7.77 21.73 -7.21
N ALA A 152 7.08 20.66 -7.61
CA ALA A 152 7.70 19.41 -8.06
C ALA A 152 8.41 19.58 -9.40
N GLU A 153 7.77 20.26 -10.36
CA GLU A 153 8.30 20.54 -11.70
C GLU A 153 9.50 21.48 -11.64
N LYS A 154 9.45 22.55 -10.83
CA LYS A 154 10.60 23.44 -10.59
C LYS A 154 11.82 22.72 -10.02
N ARG A 155 11.62 21.72 -9.14
CA ARG A 155 12.73 20.88 -8.63
C ARG A 155 13.32 19.97 -9.71
N LYS A 156 12.50 19.43 -10.61
CA LYS A 156 12.98 18.61 -11.73
C LYS A 156 13.78 19.44 -12.72
N GLN A 157 13.27 20.60 -13.11
CA GLN A 157 13.99 21.52 -14.01
C GLN A 157 15.34 21.98 -13.41
N LYS A 158 15.41 22.27 -12.10
CA LYS A 158 16.68 22.60 -11.43
C LYS A 158 17.69 21.44 -11.39
N LYS A 159 17.20 20.18 -11.41
CA LYS A 159 18.03 18.96 -11.43
C LYS A 159 18.50 18.60 -12.85
N GLU A 160 17.65 18.77 -13.86
CA GLU A 160 18.01 18.57 -15.28
C GLU A 160 18.92 19.67 -15.80
N ASN A 161 18.71 20.92 -15.39
CA ASN A 161 19.58 22.05 -15.76
C ASN A 161 20.94 22.04 -15.04
N GLY A 162 21.33 20.94 -14.38
CA GLY A 162 22.70 20.72 -13.95
C GLY A 162 23.36 21.90 -13.25
N ILE A 163 22.64 22.64 -12.40
CA ILE A 163 23.31 23.57 -11.50
C ILE A 163 23.88 22.70 -10.39
N SER A 164 25.12 22.25 -10.62
CA SER A 164 25.98 21.84 -9.52
C SER A 164 25.93 22.97 -8.50
N PHE A 165 25.47 22.69 -7.29
CA PHE A 165 25.84 23.53 -6.15
C PHE A 165 27.33 23.27 -5.89
N LYS A 166 28.19 23.82 -6.74
CA LYS A 166 29.38 24.47 -6.20
C LYS A 166 28.82 25.70 -5.46
N ARG A 167 29.14 25.77 -4.18
CA ARG A 167 29.01 27.03 -3.44
C ARG A 167 29.80 28.10 -4.22
N GLU A 168 29.28 29.33 -4.18
CA GLU A 168 29.76 30.52 -4.93
C GLU A 168 29.21 30.45 -6.36
N ASP A 169 28.28 31.30 -6.81
CA ASP A 169 28.43 32.75 -7.00
C ASP A 169 27.06 33.49 -7.01
N GLU A 170 26.64 34.04 -5.88
CA GLU A 170 25.74 35.24 -5.84
C GLU A 170 26.58 36.49 -5.49
N LYS A 171 27.79 36.57 -6.05
CA LYS A 171 28.74 37.67 -5.79
C LYS A 171 29.06 38.54 -6.99
N GLU A 172 28.53 38.29 -8.19
CA GLU A 172 28.92 39.12 -9.34
C GLU A 172 28.12 40.42 -9.49
N GLU A 173 26.87 40.50 -9.00
CA GLU A 173 26.13 41.79 -9.00
C GLU A 173 26.34 42.63 -7.72
N LEU A 174 26.81 42.01 -6.64
CA LEU A 174 27.07 42.69 -5.35
C LEU A 174 28.51 43.19 -5.18
N MET A 175 29.44 42.82 -6.07
CA MET A 175 30.87 43.18 -5.97
C MET A 175 31.30 44.30 -6.92
N ASN A 176 30.39 44.85 -7.74
CA ASN A 176 30.74 45.88 -8.72
C ASN A 176 30.48 47.32 -8.24
N TRP A 177 30.29 47.54 -6.93
CA TRP A 177 30.20 48.87 -6.35
C TRP A 177 31.22 49.05 -5.24
N SER A 178 32.41 49.56 -5.61
CA SER A 178 33.37 50.07 -4.64
C SER A 178 33.08 51.56 -4.40
N PRO A 179 33.00 52.03 -3.15
CA PRO A 179 32.90 53.46 -2.85
C PRO A 179 34.01 54.32 -3.49
N LEU A 180 35.11 53.69 -3.93
CA LEU A 180 36.19 54.35 -4.66
C LEU A 180 35.83 54.70 -6.12
N GLN A 181 34.95 53.95 -6.78
CA GLN A 181 34.53 54.23 -8.16
C GLN A 181 33.67 55.50 -8.25
N GLU A 182 32.81 55.74 -7.25
CA GLU A 182 32.02 56.99 -7.18
C GLU A 182 32.92 58.23 -7.00
N VAL A 183 34.05 58.06 -6.31
CA VAL A 183 35.05 59.13 -6.15
C VAL A 183 35.86 59.33 -7.44
N ILE A 184 36.20 58.26 -8.16
CA ILE A 184 36.94 58.33 -9.43
C ILE A 184 36.08 58.97 -10.54
N GLU A 185 34.79 58.65 -10.62
CA GLU A 185 33.87 59.30 -11.59
C GLU A 185 33.61 60.78 -11.30
N LYS A 186 33.74 61.21 -10.03
CA LYS A 186 33.58 62.62 -9.63
C LYS A 186 34.85 63.47 -9.82
N LEU A 187 35.98 62.88 -10.23
CA LEU A 187 37.17 63.66 -10.55
C LEU A 187 37.05 64.27 -11.95
N PRO A 188 37.25 65.59 -12.12
CA PRO A 188 37.27 66.19 -13.44
C PRO A 188 38.43 65.64 -14.26
N THR A 189 38.14 65.11 -15.44
CA THR A 189 39.15 64.64 -16.38
C THR A 189 39.85 65.85 -17.03
N PHE A 190 41.12 66.06 -16.70
CA PHE A 190 41.96 67.04 -17.39
C PHE A 190 42.47 66.44 -18.70
N THR A 191 41.88 66.88 -19.82
CA THR A 191 42.45 66.61 -21.14
C THR A 191 43.60 67.60 -21.38
N ALA A 192 44.85 67.13 -21.35
CA ALA A 192 45.97 67.91 -21.87
C ALA A 192 45.87 67.92 -23.40
N GLY A 193 45.52 69.06 -23.97
CA GLY A 193 45.50 69.28 -25.41
C GLY A 193 46.91 69.61 -25.94
N ALA A 194 47.25 68.94 -27.04
CA ALA A 194 48.34 69.17 -27.99
C ALA A 194 49.80 69.05 -27.49
#